data_AF-A0A2H9P408-F1
#
_entry.id   AF-A0A2H9P408-F1
#
_cell.length_a   1.000
_cell.length_b   1.000
_cell.length_c   1.000
_cell.angle_alpha   90.00
_cell.angle_beta   90.00
_cell.angle_gamma   90.00
#
_symmetry.space_group_name_H-M   'P 1'
#
loop_
_entity.id
_entity.type
_entity.pdbx_description
1 polymer ?
#
loop_
_entity_poly.entity_id
_entity_poly.type
_entity_poly.pdbx_seq_one_letter_code
_entity_poly.pdbx_strand_id
1 'polypeptide(L)'
;MELSTEDTRELENLLKIATSQIPKYFNLINSTKEQWEIKNMHECIFGMVFEKYIHDSGQYLTNKRIDEGQPSTVENTMELFDAGIEIFNDHVSDIKRQIYEN
;
A
#
# COMPACT_ATOMS: atom_id res chain seq x y z
N MET A 1 5.17 -11.39 14.32
CA MET A 1 6.44 -11.69 13.61
C MET A 1 7.34 -10.46 13.66
N GLU A 2 8.60 -10.55 14.12
CA GLU A 2 9.55 -9.44 13.96
C GLU A 2 9.98 -9.39 12.48
N LEU A 3 9.71 -8.28 11.80
CA LEU A 3 10.20 -8.05 10.45
C LEU A 3 11.74 -7.94 10.49
N SER A 4 12.41 -8.64 9.58
CA SER A 4 13.83 -8.40 9.38
C SER A 4 14.05 -7.01 8.76
N THR A 5 15.25 -6.45 8.92
CA THR A 5 15.61 -5.17 8.27
C THR A 5 15.44 -5.23 6.75
N GLU A 6 15.65 -6.40 6.15
CA GLU A 6 15.43 -6.61 4.72
C GLU A 6 13.95 -6.52 4.35
N ASP A 7 13.06 -7.12 5.15
CA ASP A 7 11.62 -7.05 4.92
C ASP A 7 11.09 -5.64 5.07
N THR A 8 11.51 -4.94 6.12
CA THR A 8 11.15 -3.52 6.32
C THR A 8 11.54 -2.70 5.10
N ARG A 9 12.77 -2.87 4.60
CA ARG A 9 13.24 -2.16 3.40
C ARG A 9 12.43 -2.51 2.15
N GLU A 10 12.07 -3.79 1.98
CA GLU A 10 11.27 -4.21 0.84
C GLU A 10 9.85 -3.65 0.91
N LEU A 11 9.22 -3.68 2.09
CA LEU A 11 7.93 -3.05 2.32
C LEU A 11 7.97 -1.53 2.05
N GLU A 12 9.02 -0.83 2.48
CA GLU A 12 9.22 0.58 2.13
C GLU A 12 9.38 0.81 0.62
N ASN A 13 10.07 -0.09 -0.09
CA ASN A 13 10.21 -0.01 -1.54
C ASN A 13 8.87 -0.21 -2.25
N LEU A 14 8.08 -1.18 -1.81
CA LEU A 14 6.72 -1.40 -2.32
C LEU A 14 5.84 -0.17 -2.09
N LEU A 15 5.97 0.48 -0.93
CA LEU A 15 5.27 1.73 -0.65
C LEU A 15 5.70 2.86 -1.61
N LYS A 16 7.00 3.03 -1.85
CA LYS A 16 7.51 4.00 -2.84
C LYS A 16 6.99 3.72 -4.24
N ILE A 17 6.86 2.45 -4.62
CA ILE A 17 6.26 2.07 -5.90
C ILE A 17 4.80 2.48 -5.94
N ALA A 18 4.01 2.19 -4.89
CA ALA A 18 2.61 2.59 -4.81
C ALA A 18 2.43 4.11 -4.87
N THR A 19 3.21 4.89 -4.12
CA THR A 19 3.13 6.36 -4.15
C THR A 19 3.58 6.95 -5.49
N SER A 20 4.55 6.33 -6.19
CA SER A 20 4.96 6.79 -7.52
C SER A 20 3.85 6.73 -8.57
N GLN A 21 2.75 6.00 -8.30
CA GLN A 21 1.59 5.92 -9.19
C GLN A 21 0.58 7.05 -9.00
N ILE A 22 0.73 7.92 -7.97
CA ILE A 22 -0.19 9.05 -7.69
C ILE A 22 -0.55 9.87 -8.94
N PRO A 23 0.40 10.32 -9.80
CA PRO A 23 0.05 11.07 -11.01
C PRO A 23 -0.85 10.30 -11.98
N LYS A 24 -0.68 8.97 -12.06
CA LYS A 24 -1.52 8.12 -12.92
C LYS A 24 -2.92 7.97 -12.36
N TYR A 25 -3.08 7.96 -11.04
CA TYR A 25 -4.39 7.90 -10.39
C TYR A 25 -5.18 9.19 -10.63
N PHE A 26 -4.55 10.36 -10.52
CA PHE A 26 -5.16 11.63 -10.93
C PHE A 26 -5.59 11.61 -12.40
N ASN A 27 -4.70 11.16 -13.30
CA ASN A 27 -5.03 11.07 -14.72
C ASN A 27 -6.21 10.11 -15.00
N LEU A 28 -6.24 8.95 -14.34
CA LEU A 28 -7.32 7.99 -14.50
C LEU A 28 -8.67 8.62 -14.13
N ILE A 29 -8.75 9.22 -12.94
CA ILE A 29 -9.95 9.86 -12.42
C ILE A 29 -10.40 11.01 -13.34
N ASN A 30 -9.46 11.86 -13.78
CA ASN A 30 -9.77 13.00 -14.66
C ASN A 30 -10.09 12.60 -16.10
N SER A 31 -9.78 11.36 -16.52
CA SER A 31 -10.00 10.89 -17.89
C SER A 31 -11.38 10.26 -18.14
N THR A 32 -12.20 10.06 -17.10
CA THR A 32 -13.48 9.36 -17.26
C THR A 32 -14.44 10.20 -18.10
N LYS A 33 -14.80 9.69 -19.28
CA LYS A 33 -15.79 10.31 -20.20
C LYS A 33 -17.17 10.46 -19.55
N GLU A 34 -17.45 9.63 -18.55
CA GLU A 34 -18.61 9.78 -17.67
C GLU A 34 -18.20 10.63 -16.47
N GLN A 35 -18.95 11.71 -16.21
CA GLN A 35 -18.73 12.58 -15.06
C GLN A 35 -19.27 11.92 -13.78
N TRP A 36 -18.61 10.88 -13.31
CA TRP A 36 -18.81 10.41 -11.95
C TRP A 36 -18.15 11.41 -11.02
N GLU A 37 -18.95 12.18 -10.29
CA GLU A 37 -18.44 13.19 -9.37
C GLU A 37 -17.72 12.52 -8.20
N ILE A 38 -16.38 12.56 -8.21
CA ILE A 38 -15.57 12.19 -7.04
C ILE A 38 -15.47 13.40 -6.12
N LYS A 39 -16.31 13.41 -5.07
CA LYS A 39 -16.40 14.53 -4.11
C LYS A 39 -15.08 14.84 -3.40
N ASN A 40 -14.27 13.82 -3.14
CA ASN A 40 -12.96 13.97 -2.49
C ASN A 40 -11.89 13.19 -3.25
N MET A 41 -11.29 13.85 -4.24
CA MET A 41 -10.28 13.24 -5.11
C MET A 41 -9.04 12.79 -4.33
N HIS A 42 -8.59 13.58 -3.35
CA HIS A 42 -7.40 13.24 -2.57
C HIS A 42 -7.63 12.01 -1.69
N GLU A 43 -8.80 11.88 -1.05
CA GLU A 43 -9.14 10.67 -0.30
C GLU A 43 -9.29 9.45 -1.21
N CYS A 44 -9.86 9.62 -2.41
CA CYS A 44 -9.96 8.55 -3.40
C CYS A 44 -8.55 8.04 -3.79
N ILE A 45 -7.64 8.95 -4.11
CA ILE A 45 -6.26 8.62 -4.49
C ILE A 45 -5.50 8.00 -3.31
N PHE A 46 -5.70 8.51 -2.10
CA PHE A 46 -5.13 7.90 -0.89
C PHE A 46 -5.59 6.45 -0.73
N GLY A 47 -6.88 6.18 -0.94
CA GLY A 47 -7.43 4.82 -0.97
C GLY A 47 -6.82 3.94 -2.06
N MET A 48 -6.55 4.48 -3.26
CA MET A 48 -5.89 3.75 -4.34
C MET A 48 -4.43 3.41 -4.01
N VAL A 49 -3.69 4.33 -3.40
CA VAL A 49 -2.31 4.07 -2.93
C VAL A 49 -2.31 2.99 -1.86
N PHE A 50 -3.23 3.08 -0.89
CA PHE A 50 -3.38 2.10 0.17
C PHE A 50 -3.69 0.69 -0.37
N GLU A 51 -4.68 0.58 -1.25
CA GLU A 51 -5.06 -0.70 -1.85
C GLU A 51 -3.88 -1.34 -2.60
N LYS A 52 -3.19 -0.56 -3.45
CA LYS A 52 -2.04 -1.04 -4.21
C LYS A 52 -0.93 -1.56 -3.29
N TYR A 53 -0.64 -0.79 -2.23
CA TYR A 53 0.38 -1.15 -1.27
C TYR A 53 0.04 -2.44 -0.52
N ILE A 54 -1.18 -2.54 0.03
CA ILE A 54 -1.64 -3.72 0.78
C ILE A 54 -1.66 -4.97 -0.08
N HIS A 55 -2.07 -4.86 -1.34
CA HIS A 55 -2.03 -5.98 -2.26
C HIS A 55 -0.59 -6.49 -2.46
N ASP A 56 0.35 -5.60 -2.77
CA ASP A 56 1.74 -5.96 -3.05
C ASP A 56 2.48 -6.48 -1.80
N SER A 57 2.32 -5.78 -0.68
CA SER A 57 2.96 -6.16 0.59
C SER A 57 2.40 -7.47 1.11
N GLY A 58 1.08 -7.67 1.02
CA GLY A 58 0.42 -8.93 1.37
C GLY A 58 0.93 -10.09 0.52
N GLN A 59 1.11 -9.88 -0.78
CA GLN A 59 1.67 -10.89 -1.68
C GLN A 59 3.12 -11.24 -1.31
N TYR A 60 3.97 -10.23 -1.08
CA TYR A 60 5.36 -10.42 -0.66
C TYR A 60 5.48 -11.22 0.64
N LEU A 61 4.77 -10.77 1.69
CA LEU A 61 4.79 -11.39 3.01
C LEU A 61 4.21 -12.81 3.00
N THR A 62 3.18 -13.05 2.19
CA THR A 62 2.61 -14.39 2.00
C THR A 62 3.60 -15.33 1.34
N ASN A 63 4.30 -14.89 0.29
CA ASN A 63 5.31 -15.70 -0.38
C ASN A 63 6.47 -16.04 0.56
N LYS A 64 6.96 -15.05 1.29
CA LYS A 64 8.01 -15.25 2.29
C LYS A 64 7.61 -16.30 3.34
N ARG A 65 6.40 -16.18 3.89
CA ARG A 65 5.85 -17.17 4.84
C ARG A 65 5.87 -18.59 4.26
N ILE A 66 5.49 -18.75 2.99
CA ILE A 66 5.50 -20.03 2.28
C ILE A 66 6.93 -20.57 2.17
N ASP A 67 7.89 -19.71 1.78
CA ASP A 67 9.29 -20.09 1.61
C ASP A 67 9.96 -20.50 2.93
N GLU A 68 9.55 -19.88 4.05
CA GLU A 68 10.00 -20.23 5.40
C GLU A 68 9.30 -21.47 5.99
N GLY A 69 8.33 -22.05 5.28
CA GLY A 69 7.57 -23.20 5.75
C GLY A 69 6.67 -22.91 6.96
N GLN A 70 6.32 -21.64 7.18
CA GLN A 70 5.46 -21.23 8.28
C GLN A 70 3.99 -21.63 8.02
N PRO A 71 3.21 -21.96 9.07
CA PRO A 71 1.84 -22.41 8.91
C PRO A 71 0.91 -21.28 8.42
N SER A 72 -0.04 -21.65 7.57
CA SER A 72 -1.09 -20.75 7.05
C SER A 72 -2.27 -20.65 8.04
N THR A 73 -2.02 -20.10 9.23
CA THR A 73 -3.10 -19.80 10.18
C THR A 73 -3.69 -18.40 9.94
N VAL A 74 -4.89 -18.18 10.48
CA VAL A 74 -5.52 -16.86 10.48
C VAL A 74 -4.66 -15.87 11.26
N GLU A 75 -4.16 -16.25 12.44
CA GLU A 75 -3.31 -15.37 13.26
C GLU A 75 -2.08 -14.90 12.49
N ASN A 76 -1.35 -15.82 11.85
CA ASN A 76 -0.18 -15.45 11.05
C ASN A 76 -0.54 -14.51 9.89
N THR A 77 -1.71 -14.69 9.29
CA THR A 77 -2.16 -13.80 8.20
C THR A 77 -2.47 -12.41 8.73
N MET A 78 -3.07 -12.30 9.92
CA MET A 78 -3.31 -11.00 10.57
C MET A 78 -2.00 -10.34 10.99
N GLU A 79 -1.04 -11.08 11.52
CA GLU A 79 0.29 -10.52 11.86
C GLU A 79 1.02 -9.95 10.65
N LEU A 80 0.97 -10.62 9.50
CA LEU A 80 1.57 -10.09 8.26
C LEU A 80 0.85 -8.82 7.78
N PHE A 81 -0.47 -8.80 7.91
CA PHE A 81 -1.25 -7.61 7.57
C PHE A 81 -0.91 -6.43 8.48
N ASP A 82 -0.86 -6.65 9.80
CA ASP A 82 -0.52 -5.62 10.78
C ASP A 82 0.89 -5.05 10.53
N ALA A 83 1.86 -5.91 10.21
CA ALA A 83 3.21 -5.49 9.88
C ALA A 83 3.27 -4.58 8.63
N GLY A 84 2.48 -4.88 7.59
CA GLY A 84 2.33 -3.99 6.43
C GLY A 84 1.66 -2.67 6.80
N ILE A 85 0.61 -2.72 7.61
CA ILE A 85 -0.12 -1.53 8.05
C ILE A 85 0.75 -0.58 8.87
N GLU A 86 1.62 -1.10 9.74
CA GLU A 86 2.56 -0.29 10.52
C GLU A 86 3.47 0.54 9.61
N ILE A 87 4.10 -0.07 8.60
CA ILE A 87 4.95 0.64 7.64
C ILE A 87 4.17 1.70 6.86
N PHE A 88 2.94 1.39 6.44
CA PHE A 88 2.10 2.37 5.77
C PHE A 88 1.78 3.56 6.67
N ASN A 89 1.38 3.29 7.93
CA ASN A 89 1.00 4.30 8.92
C ASN A 89 2.14 5.27 9.23
N ASP A 90 3.36 4.78 9.34
CA ASP A 90 4.57 5.60 9.55
C ASP A 90 4.80 6.63 8.45
N HIS A 91 4.25 6.38 7.25
CA HIS A 91 4.44 7.23 6.07
C HIS A 91 3.17 8.02 5.66
N VAL A 92 2.05 7.90 6.39
CA VAL A 92 0.76 8.51 6.00
C VAL A 92 0.87 10.01 5.73
N SER A 93 1.62 10.74 6.57
CA SER A 93 1.81 12.18 6.40
C SER A 93 2.53 12.52 5.09
N ASP A 94 3.54 11.74 4.70
CA ASP A 94 4.28 11.97 3.46
C ASP A 94 3.45 11.57 2.23
N ILE A 95 2.72 10.46 2.29
CA ILE A 95 1.78 10.04 1.23
C ILE A 95 0.75 11.14 1.00
N LYS A 96 0.12 11.64 2.07
CA LYS A 96 -0.84 12.74 1.97
C LYS A 96 -0.21 13.96 1.33
N ARG A 97 0.97 14.38 1.80
CA ARG A 97 1.72 15.51 1.23
C ARG A 97 1.95 15.33 -0.28
N GLN A 98 2.43 14.17 -0.72
CA GLN A 98 2.64 13.87 -2.13
C GLN A 98 1.34 13.93 -2.96
N ILE A 99 0.21 13.53 -2.38
CA ILE A 99 -1.11 13.64 -3.04
C ILE A 99 -1.55 15.11 -3.16
N TYR A 100 -1.39 15.91 -2.11
CA TYR A 100 -1.79 17.33 -2.11
C TYR A 100 -0.87 18.22 -2.98
N GLU A 101 0.39 17.82 -3.15
CA GLU A 101 1.38 18.53 -3.98
C GLU A 101 1.36 18.09 -5.46
N ASN A 102 0.57 17.08 -5.83
CA ASN A 102 0.42 16.63 -7.21
C ASN A 102 -0.52 17.54 -8.02
#